data_AF-A0A177A2Z2-F1
#
_entry.id   AF-A0A177A2Z2-F1
#
_cell.length_a   1.000
_cell.length_b   1.000
_cell.length_c   1.000
_cell.angle_alpha   90.00
_cell.angle_beta   90.00
_cell.angle_gamma   90.00
#
_symmetry.space_group_name_H-M   'P 1'
#
loop_
_entity.id
_entity.type
_entity.pdbx_description
1 polymer ?
#
loop_
_entity_poly.entity_id
_entity_poly.type
_entity_poly.pdbx_seq_one_letter_code
_entity_poly.pdbx_strand_id
1 'polypeptide(L)'
;MELINRARLQFGGELSADRAHELRAEKADRLAQKLQAKEARIAHQAINRARKQLRRAGIEARKQERLRRKRVAFYTNASLPIPLEWEDLIPDPEASESEGEEEYEIAGECGSERGSQSDNSIE
;
A
#
# COMPACT_ATOMS: atom_id res chain seq x y z
N MET A 1 -28.90 60.33 -20.47
CA MET A 1 -28.56 58.97 -20.00
C MET A 1 -28.34 58.10 -21.21
N GLU A 2 -27.15 57.55 -21.40
CA GLU A 2 -26.90 56.60 -22.49
C GLU A 2 -27.14 55.17 -21.99
N LEU A 3 -28.10 54.48 -22.60
CA LEU A 3 -28.32 53.05 -22.35
C LEU A 3 -27.23 52.27 -23.08
N ILE A 4 -26.17 51.91 -22.36
CA ILE A 4 -25.06 51.13 -22.92
C ILE A 4 -25.58 49.76 -23.37
N ASN A 5 -25.61 49.56 -24.69
CA ASN A 5 -26.15 48.39 -25.35
C ASN A 5 -25.59 47.07 -24.78
N ARG A 6 -26.48 46.20 -24.27
CA ARG A 6 -26.21 44.81 -23.86
C ARG A 6 -25.84 43.87 -25.04
N ALA A 7 -25.55 44.43 -26.22
CA ALA A 7 -25.25 43.73 -27.47
C ALA A 7 -23.75 43.48 -27.73
N ARG A 8 -22.85 43.91 -26.82
CA ARG A 8 -21.39 43.70 -26.95
C ARG A 8 -20.89 42.37 -26.39
N LEU A 9 -21.66 41.30 -26.53
CA LEU A 9 -21.25 39.95 -26.15
C LEU A 9 -21.27 39.02 -27.37
N GLN A 10 -20.05 38.70 -27.83
CA GLN A 10 -19.67 37.66 -28.79
C GLN A 10 -19.69 38.06 -30.29
N PHE A 11 -18.53 38.53 -30.74
CA PHE A 11 -18.12 38.46 -32.13
C PHE A 11 -17.88 37.00 -32.55
N GLY A 12 -18.30 36.63 -33.77
CA GLY A 12 -17.53 35.68 -34.60
C GLY A 12 -17.88 34.18 -34.57
N GLY A 13 -19.04 33.76 -34.04
CA GLY A 13 -19.44 32.35 -34.19
C GLY A 13 -20.88 32.06 -33.79
N GLU A 14 -21.69 31.58 -34.73
CA GLU A 14 -23.06 31.13 -34.47
C GLU A 14 -23.05 29.82 -33.67
N LEU A 15 -23.20 29.93 -32.36
CA LEU A 15 -23.58 28.82 -31.51
C LEU A 15 -25.08 28.55 -31.71
N SER A 16 -25.41 27.61 -32.61
CA SER A 16 -26.77 27.04 -32.65
C SER A 16 -27.17 26.55 -31.25
N ALA A 17 -28.46 26.61 -30.94
CA ALA A 17 -29.00 26.12 -29.67
C ALA A 17 -28.55 24.67 -29.41
N ASP A 18 -28.58 23.81 -30.42
CA ASP A 18 -28.18 22.40 -30.34
C ASP A 18 -26.73 22.26 -29.87
N ARG A 19 -25.80 23.00 -30.51
CA ARG A 19 -24.38 23.04 -30.14
C ARG A 19 -24.15 23.59 -28.74
N ALA A 20 -24.99 24.51 -28.27
CA ALA A 20 -24.97 24.98 -26.89
C ALA A 20 -25.49 23.94 -25.89
N HIS A 21 -26.41 23.05 -26.29
CA HIS A 21 -26.86 21.91 -25.50
C HIS A 21 -25.81 20.78 -25.46
N GLU A 22 -25.20 20.43 -26.59
CA GLU A 22 -24.08 19.47 -26.68
C GLU A 22 -22.92 19.87 -25.75
N LEU A 23 -22.46 21.13 -25.84
CA LEU A 23 -21.38 21.64 -24.98
C LEU A 23 -21.75 21.71 -23.49
N ARG A 24 -23.04 21.64 -23.13
CA ARG A 24 -23.49 21.49 -21.73
C ARG A 24 -23.47 20.02 -21.30
N ALA A 25 -23.94 19.11 -22.15
CA ALA A 25 -23.88 17.66 -21.92
C ALA A 25 -22.43 17.20 -21.71
N GLU A 26 -21.52 17.51 -22.64
CA GLU A 26 -20.09 17.19 -22.51
C GLU A 26 -19.45 17.71 -21.21
N LYS A 27 -19.88 18.89 -20.74
CA LYS A 27 -19.39 19.46 -19.48
C LYS A 27 -19.93 18.70 -18.28
N ALA A 28 -21.20 18.29 -18.30
CA ALA A 28 -21.78 17.45 -17.27
C ALA A 28 -21.09 16.09 -17.21
N ASP A 29 -20.89 15.42 -18.34
CA ASP A 29 -20.22 14.11 -18.42
C ASP A 29 -18.77 14.20 -17.93
N ARG A 30 -18.03 15.22 -18.39
CA ARG A 30 -16.64 15.47 -17.98
C ARG A 30 -16.54 15.87 -16.50
N LEU A 31 -17.59 16.42 -15.89
CA LEU A 31 -17.66 16.66 -14.44
C LEU A 31 -17.96 15.36 -13.68
N ALA A 32 -18.91 14.55 -14.15
CA ALA A 32 -19.24 13.24 -13.56
C ALA A 32 -18.01 12.31 -13.54
N GLN A 33 -17.30 12.19 -14.67
CA GLN A 33 -16.03 11.45 -14.76
C GLN A 33 -14.97 11.96 -13.77
N LYS A 34 -14.86 13.28 -13.59
CA LYS A 34 -13.92 13.89 -12.62
C LYS A 34 -14.31 13.62 -11.17
N LEU A 35 -15.60 13.48 -10.85
CA LEU A 35 -16.05 13.10 -9.51
C LEU A 35 -15.75 11.62 -9.25
N GLN A 36 -16.15 10.72 -10.16
CA GLN A 36 -15.84 9.29 -10.07
C GLN A 36 -14.33 9.03 -9.95
N ALA A 37 -13.50 9.72 -10.75
CA ALA A 37 -12.05 9.58 -10.67
C ALA A 37 -11.45 10.07 -9.33
N LYS A 38 -12.06 11.07 -8.68
CA LYS A 38 -11.66 11.52 -7.33
C LYS A 38 -12.04 10.48 -6.28
N GLU A 39 -13.26 9.95 -6.34
CA GLU A 39 -13.77 8.93 -5.43
C GLU A 39 -12.92 7.66 -5.50
N ALA A 40 -12.69 7.14 -6.72
CA ALA A 40 -11.80 6.01 -6.95
C ALA A 40 -10.38 6.26 -6.43
N ARG A 41 -9.81 7.45 -6.69
CA ARG A 41 -8.48 7.84 -6.17
C ARG A 41 -8.43 7.83 -4.64
N ILE A 42 -9.46 8.34 -3.97
CA ILE A 42 -9.54 8.35 -2.49
C ILE A 42 -9.63 6.91 -1.97
N ALA A 43 -10.49 6.07 -2.57
CA ALA A 43 -10.62 4.66 -2.20
C ALA A 43 -9.29 3.89 -2.36
N HIS A 44 -8.62 4.02 -3.51
CA HIS A 44 -7.29 3.43 -3.71
C HIS A 44 -6.25 3.96 -2.72
N GLN A 45 -6.28 5.24 -2.37
CA GLN A 45 -5.36 5.82 -1.41
C GLN A 45 -5.62 5.30 0.02
N ALA A 46 -6.88 5.09 0.41
CA ALA A 46 -7.26 4.46 1.67
C ALA A 46 -6.80 2.99 1.74
N ILE A 47 -7.11 2.18 0.71
CA ILE A 47 -6.68 0.78 0.61
C ILE A 47 -5.15 0.66 0.71
N ASN A 48 -4.41 1.51 -0.02
CA ASN A 48 -2.95 1.49 0.00
C ASN A 48 -2.34 1.99 1.32
N ARG A 49 -3.06 2.82 2.10
CA ARG A 49 -2.65 3.18 3.46
C ARG A 49 -2.87 2.02 4.42
N ALA A 50 -4.04 1.38 4.40
CA ALA A 50 -4.36 0.21 5.23
C ALA A 50 -3.38 -0.94 4.98
N ARG A 51 -3.12 -1.30 3.72
CA ARG A 51 -2.11 -2.31 3.33
C ARG A 51 -0.71 -2.00 3.87
N LYS A 52 -0.29 -0.73 3.85
CA LYS A 52 1.00 -0.31 4.41
C LYS A 52 1.04 -0.35 5.94
N GLN A 53 -0.09 -0.18 6.62
CA GLN A 53 -0.19 -0.32 8.07
C GLN A 53 -0.12 -1.79 8.49
N LEU A 54 -0.92 -2.66 7.85
CA LEU A 54 -0.88 -4.12 8.07
C LEU A 54 0.53 -4.68 7.87
N ARG A 55 1.18 -4.37 6.72
CA ARG A 55 2.56 -4.81 6.44
C ARG A 55 3.59 -4.33 7.47
N ARG A 56 3.41 -3.14 8.07
CA ARG A 56 4.30 -2.67 9.14
C ARG A 56 4.09 -3.49 10.41
N ALA A 57 2.85 -3.66 10.83
CA ALA A 57 2.49 -4.46 11.99
C ALA A 57 2.98 -5.92 11.85
N GLY A 58 2.83 -6.52 10.67
CA GLY A 58 3.32 -7.89 10.40
C GLY A 58 4.84 -8.03 10.35
N ILE A 59 5.57 -7.01 9.89
CA ILE A 59 7.04 -6.97 10.01
C ILE A 59 7.47 -6.85 11.49
N GLU A 60 6.73 -6.09 12.29
CA GLU A 60 7.00 -5.94 13.73
C GLU A 60 6.67 -7.23 14.50
N ALA A 61 5.53 -7.86 14.25
CA ALA A 61 5.13 -9.16 14.79
C ALA A 61 6.18 -10.25 14.48
N ARG A 62 6.56 -10.43 13.21
CA ARG A 62 7.61 -11.41 12.83
C ARG A 62 8.98 -11.13 13.45
N LYS A 63 9.32 -9.87 13.72
CA LYS A 63 10.55 -9.53 14.47
C LYS A 63 10.43 -9.92 15.94
N GLN A 64 9.30 -9.65 16.59
CA GLN A 64 9.04 -10.05 17.97
C GLN A 64 9.02 -11.57 18.11
N GLU A 65 8.33 -12.28 17.20
CA GLU A 65 8.28 -13.74 17.18
C GLU A 65 9.67 -14.37 16.99
N ARG A 66 10.50 -13.82 16.10
CA ARG A 66 11.91 -14.23 15.96
C ARG A 66 12.73 -14.02 17.26
N LEU A 67 12.42 -13.00 18.05
CA LEU A 67 13.04 -12.78 19.36
C LEU A 67 12.49 -13.75 20.42
N ARG A 68 11.17 -14.01 20.44
CA ARG A 68 10.52 -15.03 21.29
C ARG A 68 11.13 -16.41 21.03
N ARG A 69 11.20 -16.85 19.77
CA ARG A 69 11.85 -18.12 19.37
C ARG A 69 13.31 -18.21 19.84
N LYS A 70 14.10 -17.14 19.72
CA LYS A 70 15.49 -17.12 20.23
C LYS A 70 15.57 -17.25 21.76
N ARG A 71 14.66 -16.61 22.50
CA ARG A 71 14.60 -16.74 23.97
C ARG A 71 14.18 -18.15 24.38
N VAL A 72 13.13 -18.68 23.77
CA VAL A 72 12.65 -20.05 24.00
C VAL A 72 13.77 -21.06 23.72
N ALA A 73 14.44 -20.96 22.56
CA ALA A 73 15.57 -21.82 22.21
C ALA A 73 16.74 -21.75 23.24
N PHE A 74 17.01 -20.57 23.81
CA PHE A 74 18.00 -20.46 24.89
C PHE A 74 17.57 -21.22 26.15
N TYR A 75 16.31 -21.09 26.57
CA TYR A 75 15.78 -21.79 27.75
C TYR A 75 15.72 -23.31 27.54
N THR A 76 15.26 -23.78 26.38
CA THR A 76 15.26 -25.23 26.06
C THR A 76 16.67 -25.80 26.05
N ASN A 77 17.64 -25.09 25.46
CA ASN A 77 19.03 -25.56 25.38
C ASN A 77 19.74 -25.51 26.74
N ALA A 78 19.30 -24.64 27.65
CA ALA A 78 19.78 -24.57 29.04
C ALA A 78 19.00 -25.51 29.98
N SER A 79 18.03 -26.28 29.49
CA SER A 79 17.10 -27.10 30.29
C SER A 79 16.37 -26.30 31.39
N LEU A 80 16.10 -25.02 31.14
CA LEU A 80 15.39 -24.12 32.05
C LEU A 80 13.89 -24.09 31.73
N PRO A 81 13.00 -23.94 32.74
CA PRO A 81 11.58 -23.77 32.51
C PRO A 81 11.31 -22.46 31.76
N ILE A 82 10.57 -22.53 30.65
CA ILE A 82 10.20 -21.37 29.85
C ILE A 82 9.16 -20.55 30.64
N PRO A 83 9.29 -19.21 30.72
CA PRO A 83 8.25 -18.35 31.28
C PRO A 83 6.96 -18.37 30.44
N LEU A 84 5.79 -18.43 31.10
CA LEU A 84 4.46 -18.41 30.47
C LEU A 84 4.28 -17.28 29.42
N GLU A 85 4.89 -16.11 29.64
CA GLU A 85 4.85 -14.97 28.70
C GLU A 85 5.37 -15.30 27.29
N TRP A 86 6.18 -16.35 27.14
CA TRP A 86 6.76 -16.77 25.85
C TRP A 86 6.29 -18.18 25.44
N GLU A 87 5.21 -18.66 26.05
CA GLU A 87 4.56 -19.93 25.68
C GLU A 87 3.70 -19.71 24.42
N ASP A 88 2.92 -18.62 24.38
CA ASP A 88 2.05 -18.22 23.27
C ASP A 88 2.81 -17.63 22.05
N LEU A 89 2.36 -18.02 20.85
CA LEU A 89 2.88 -17.49 19.58
C LEU A 89 2.41 -16.05 19.35
N ILE A 90 3.27 -15.20 18.78
CA ILE A 90 2.89 -13.81 18.45
C ILE A 90 2.19 -13.78 17.08
N PRO A 91 0.90 -13.38 16.99
CA PRO A 91 0.17 -13.38 15.71
C PRO A 91 0.73 -12.36 14.72
N ASP A 92 0.87 -12.75 13.45
CA ASP A 92 1.21 -11.84 12.35
C ASP A 92 -0.08 -11.30 11.68
N PRO A 93 -0.43 -10.01 11.82
CA PRO A 93 -1.63 -9.43 11.17
C PRO A 93 -1.50 -9.23 9.65
N GLU A 94 -0.36 -9.53 9.03
CA GLU A 94 -0.21 -9.65 7.57
C GLU A 94 -0.42 -11.10 7.10
N ALA A 95 -0.25 -12.10 7.97
CA ALA A 95 -0.57 -13.49 7.65
C ALA A 95 -2.07 -13.72 7.68
N SER A 96 -2.59 -14.39 6.65
CA SER A 96 -3.98 -14.87 6.66
C SER A 96 -4.08 -16.03 7.64
N GLU A 97 -5.21 -16.16 8.36
CA GLU A 97 -5.45 -17.22 9.37
C GLU A 97 -5.35 -18.67 8.82
N SER A 98 -5.15 -18.85 7.51
CA SER A 98 -4.98 -20.14 6.83
C SER A 98 -3.53 -20.59 6.65
N GLU A 99 -2.51 -19.81 7.00
CA GLU A 99 -1.09 -20.24 6.94
C GLU A 99 -0.61 -20.78 8.30
N GLY A 100 -1.45 -21.61 8.93
CA GLY A 100 -1.21 -22.27 10.21
C GLY A 100 -0.61 -23.69 10.11
N GLU A 101 -0.03 -24.04 8.96
CA GLU A 101 0.63 -25.34 8.73
C GLU A 101 2.16 -25.16 8.81
N GLU A 102 2.65 -25.22 10.05
CA GLU A 102 4.05 -25.04 10.41
C GLU A 102 4.90 -26.27 10.09
N GLU A 103 5.39 -26.34 8.85
CA GLU A 103 6.34 -27.38 8.40
C GLU A 103 7.74 -27.15 9.01
N TYR A 104 7.99 -27.78 10.16
CA TYR A 104 9.30 -27.80 10.82
C TYR A 104 10.22 -28.84 10.19
N GLU A 105 11.10 -28.43 9.26
CA GLU A 105 12.34 -29.19 8.99
C GLU A 105 13.55 -28.51 9.64
N ILE A 106 14.05 -29.12 10.72
CA ILE A 106 15.37 -28.82 11.28
C ILE A 106 16.39 -29.67 10.50
N ALA A 107 17.06 -29.06 9.51
CA ALA A 107 18.20 -29.65 8.84
C ALA A 107 19.13 -28.57 8.26
N GLY A 108 20.44 -28.83 8.22
CA GLY A 108 21.34 -28.11 7.30
C GLY A 108 22.22 -27.01 7.91
N GLU A 109 23.30 -27.45 8.53
CA GLU A 109 24.57 -26.72 8.73
C GLU A 109 25.21 -26.22 7.41
N CYS A 110 26.09 -25.20 7.50
CA CYS A 110 27.24 -24.90 6.61
C CYS A 110 27.15 -23.83 5.47
N GLY A 111 28.22 -23.02 5.36
CA GLY A 111 28.59 -22.13 4.22
C GLY A 111 27.66 -20.94 3.92
N SER A 112 27.91 -20.01 2.99
CA SER A 112 29.12 -19.46 2.36
C SER A 112 28.67 -18.26 1.46
N GLU A 113 29.42 -17.17 1.20
CA GLU A 113 30.74 -16.73 1.66
C GLU A 113 30.90 -15.19 1.52
N ARG A 114 32.12 -14.63 1.39
CA ARG A 114 32.34 -13.19 1.12
C ARG A 114 32.20 -12.85 -0.38
N GLY A 115 31.36 -11.88 -0.72
CA GLY A 115 31.36 -11.26 -2.04
C GLY A 115 32.51 -10.25 -2.17
N SER A 116 33.58 -10.62 -2.88
CA SER A 116 34.74 -9.78 -3.15
C SER A 116 34.44 -8.66 -4.17
N GLN A 117 35.23 -7.58 -4.12
CA GLN A 117 35.21 -6.49 -5.10
C GLN A 117 35.59 -6.97 -6.51
N SER A 118 35.04 -6.28 -7.52
CA SER A 118 35.76 -6.02 -8.76
C SER A 118 35.51 -4.57 -9.18
N ASP A 119 36.52 -3.72 -9.03
CA ASP A 119 36.52 -2.38 -9.60
C ASP A 119 36.48 -2.50 -11.13
N ASN A 120 35.73 -1.61 -11.79
CA ASN A 120 35.67 -1.57 -13.25
C ASN A 120 36.01 -0.15 -13.72
N SER A 121 37.31 0.08 -13.93
CA SER A 121 37.81 1.26 -14.62
C SER A 121 37.35 1.22 -16.07
N ILE A 122 36.71 2.30 -16.53
CA ILE A 122 36.49 2.57 -17.95
C ILE A 122 37.47 3.68 -18.34
N GLU A 123 38.19 3.46 -19.44
CA GLU A 123 39.17 4.37 -20.04
C GLU A 123 38.54 5.65 -20.63
#